data_AF-A0A4P8XM36-F1
#
_entry.id   AF-A0A4P8XM36-F1
#
_cell.length_a   1.000
_cell.length_b   1.000
_cell.length_c   1.000
_cell.angle_alpha   90.00
_cell.angle_beta   90.00
_cell.angle_gamma   90.00
#
_symmetry.space_group_name_H-M   'P 1'
#
loop_
_entity.id
_entity.type
_entity.pdbx_description
1 polymer ?
#
loop_
_entity_poly.entity_id
_entity_poly.type
_entity_poly.pdbx_seq_one_letter_code
_entity_poly.pdbx_strand_id
1 'polypeptide(L)'
;MRSMIQMTPKQVNRLFLLVLAPFIGIGLSIWLLSEPPRLQLDISSYTPQQSLETQTGNVSRGLELASATVDQTIASIERTGQLYRQTTSAMNSIRAQAESQAGLPEYIYNRRITSKLGRPIETVNTERITLELYKVNPGYYQGHALKIKLKDPNAMTMVLGNGQPGKAITTLQAVRNHGAVAGINAGGYADGNGGRHPLSTTFINGSYVTGFQPSFKDLAFVGLNEDGKLIGGKFKSRDELDRLKPKYGATFVPVLMKNGVKTPIPAKWKTDPTRAPRTVIGNYKDDQLLILVTEGYNETGNSGATLQELQRKLEQLGVKDAYNLDGGGSSSLILNGRVVNRPSDGQLRPVPTHFLFFK
;
A
#
# COMPACT_ATOMS: atom_id res chain seq x y z
N MET A 1 -13.47 -108.85 122.90
CA MET A 1 -12.66 -107.90 122.14
C MET A 1 -13.60 -106.86 121.53
N ARG A 2 -13.38 -105.58 121.85
CA ARG A 2 -14.04 -104.34 121.39
C ARG A 2 -15.51 -104.10 121.77
N SER A 3 -15.68 -103.05 122.58
CA SER A 3 -16.94 -102.42 122.96
C SER A 3 -17.49 -101.58 121.82
N MET A 4 -18.82 -101.46 121.74
CA MET A 4 -19.45 -100.43 120.93
C MET A 4 -20.58 -99.80 121.75
N ILE A 5 -20.33 -98.53 122.09
CA ILE A 5 -21.07 -97.69 123.02
C ILE A 5 -22.33 -97.18 122.32
N GLN A 6 -23.50 -97.45 122.91
CA GLN A 6 -24.76 -96.80 122.55
C GLN A 6 -24.71 -95.33 123.01
N MET A 7 -24.71 -94.38 122.06
CA MET A 7 -24.86 -92.94 122.35
C MET A 7 -26.34 -92.55 122.33
N THR A 8 -26.76 -91.76 123.32
CA THR A 8 -28.16 -91.34 123.48
C THR A 8 -28.46 -90.06 122.67
N PRO A 9 -29.74 -89.83 122.27
CA PRO A 9 -30.13 -88.81 121.28
C PRO A 9 -29.69 -87.37 121.59
N LYS A 10 -29.45 -87.04 122.86
CA LYS A 10 -29.03 -85.69 123.28
C LYS A 10 -27.61 -85.30 122.83
N GLN A 11 -26.72 -86.27 122.57
CA GLN A 11 -25.35 -85.98 122.12
C GLN A 11 -25.25 -85.67 120.61
N VAL A 12 -26.18 -86.21 119.80
CA VAL A 12 -26.23 -85.96 118.34
C VAL A 12 -26.61 -84.51 118.02
N ASN A 13 -27.52 -83.92 118.81
CA ASN A 13 -28.04 -82.58 118.54
C ASN A 13 -27.03 -81.45 118.80
N ARG A 14 -26.10 -81.63 119.74
CA ARG A 14 -25.06 -80.63 120.04
C ARG A 14 -23.92 -80.66 119.02
N LEU A 15 -23.59 -81.82 118.46
CA LEU A 15 -22.59 -81.94 117.40
C LEU A 15 -23.07 -81.27 116.10
N PHE A 16 -24.34 -81.46 115.73
CA PHE A 16 -24.92 -80.84 114.54
C PHE A 16 -24.96 -79.31 114.60
N LEU A 17 -25.27 -78.73 115.76
CA LEU A 17 -25.28 -77.28 115.97
C LEU A 17 -23.87 -76.66 115.87
N LEU A 18 -22.82 -77.39 116.25
CA LEU A 18 -21.44 -76.89 116.19
C LEU A 18 -20.83 -76.97 114.77
N VAL A 19 -21.25 -77.95 113.97
CA VAL A 19 -20.79 -78.09 112.58
C VAL A 19 -21.44 -77.06 111.64
N LEU A 20 -22.67 -76.60 111.93
CA LEU A 20 -23.40 -75.67 111.06
C LEU A 20 -23.12 -74.18 111.34
N ALA A 21 -22.56 -73.82 112.49
CA ALA A 21 -22.32 -72.43 112.88
C ALA A 21 -21.41 -71.62 111.92
N PRO A 22 -20.31 -72.16 111.35
CA PRO A 22 -19.45 -71.39 110.45
C PRO A 22 -20.12 -71.05 109.11
N PHE A 23 -20.98 -71.93 108.63
CA PHE A 23 -21.63 -71.78 107.32
C PHE A 23 -22.71 -70.70 107.32
N ILE A 24 -23.44 -70.55 108.44
CA ILE A 24 -24.44 -69.49 108.59
C ILE A 24 -23.75 -68.12 108.66
N GLY A 25 -22.62 -68.02 109.36
CA GLY A 25 -21.84 -66.77 109.45
C GLY A 25 -21.31 -66.29 108.10
N ILE A 26 -20.77 -67.20 107.28
CA ILE A 26 -20.23 -66.86 105.95
C ILE A 26 -21.37 -66.44 104.99
N GLY A 27 -22.52 -67.11 105.05
CA GLY A 27 -23.69 -66.77 104.21
C GLY A 27 -24.22 -65.36 104.47
N LEU A 28 -24.30 -64.94 105.74
CA LEU A 28 -24.75 -63.60 106.12
C LEU A 28 -23.75 -62.50 105.72
N SER A 29 -22.46 -62.83 105.69
CA SER A 29 -21.37 -61.89 105.31
C SER A 29 -21.39 -61.56 103.81
N ILE A 30 -21.66 -62.55 102.96
CA ILE A 30 -21.68 -62.39 101.50
C ILE A 30 -22.94 -61.61 101.05
N TRP A 31 -24.05 -61.79 101.77
CA TRP A 31 -25.32 -61.12 101.45
C TRP A 31 -25.32 -59.62 101.77
N LEU A 32 -24.60 -59.18 102.82
CA LEU A 32 -24.60 -57.76 103.23
C LEU A 32 -23.61 -56.86 102.46
N LEU A 33 -22.67 -57.41 101.67
CA LEU A 33 -21.49 -56.67 101.19
C LEU A 33 -21.29 -56.65 99.66
N SER A 34 -22.29 -57.03 98.86
CA SER A 34 -22.13 -57.15 97.39
C SER A 34 -23.05 -56.23 96.59
N GLU A 35 -22.61 -55.01 96.24
CA GLU A 35 -23.18 -54.26 95.10
C GLU A 35 -22.28 -54.44 93.85
N PRO A 36 -22.84 -54.69 92.65
CA PRO A 36 -22.07 -54.84 91.43
C PRO A 36 -21.62 -53.47 90.86
N PRO A 37 -20.40 -53.34 90.30
CA PRO A 37 -19.91 -52.07 89.77
C PRO A 37 -20.68 -51.66 88.51
N ARG A 38 -21.10 -50.38 88.43
CA ARG A 38 -21.68 -49.76 87.22
C ARG A 38 -20.58 -49.03 86.44
N LEU A 39 -20.30 -49.45 85.20
CA LEU A 39 -19.47 -48.67 84.26
C LEU A 39 -20.33 -47.56 83.63
N GLN A 40 -19.96 -46.30 83.87
CA GLN A 40 -20.40 -45.16 83.05
C GLN A 40 -19.38 -44.94 81.93
N LEU A 41 -19.78 -45.19 80.68
CA LEU A 41 -19.01 -44.87 79.49
C LEU A 41 -19.46 -43.52 78.94
N ASP A 42 -18.55 -42.55 78.87
CA ASP A 42 -18.78 -41.25 78.23
C ASP A 42 -18.54 -41.34 76.72
N ILE A 43 -19.63 -41.51 75.97
CA ILE A 43 -19.64 -41.62 74.50
C ILE A 43 -19.85 -40.28 73.79
N SER A 44 -19.94 -39.16 74.52
CA SER A 44 -20.17 -37.83 73.94
C SER A 44 -19.06 -37.39 72.97
N SER A 45 -17.83 -37.87 73.19
CA SER A 45 -16.66 -37.63 72.35
C SER A 45 -16.67 -38.38 71.00
N TYR A 46 -17.60 -39.33 70.81
CA TYR A 46 -17.75 -40.10 69.57
C TYR A 46 -19.01 -39.72 68.77
N THR A 47 -19.79 -38.74 69.23
CA THR A 47 -20.91 -38.18 68.48
C THR A 47 -20.38 -37.16 67.45
N PRO A 48 -20.54 -37.38 66.13
CA PRO A 48 -19.98 -36.49 65.12
C PRO A 48 -20.57 -35.07 65.25
N GLN A 49 -19.70 -34.09 65.48
CA GLN A 49 -20.04 -32.68 65.56
C GLN A 49 -20.31 -32.16 64.13
N GLN A 50 -21.60 -31.94 63.79
CA GLN A 50 -22.06 -31.35 62.53
C GLN A 50 -21.55 -32.02 61.23
N SER A 51 -22.21 -33.15 60.97
CA SER A 51 -22.62 -33.74 59.69
C SER A 51 -21.80 -33.44 58.42
N LEU A 52 -21.06 -34.47 57.99
CA LEU A 52 -20.61 -34.63 56.60
C LEU A 52 -21.70 -34.25 55.56
N GLU A 53 -22.98 -34.44 55.88
CA GLU A 53 -24.11 -34.05 55.01
C GLU A 53 -24.11 -32.56 54.66
N THR A 54 -23.82 -31.66 55.60
CA THR A 54 -23.82 -30.21 55.35
C THR A 54 -22.64 -29.80 54.47
N GLN A 55 -21.46 -30.38 54.72
CA GLN A 55 -20.27 -30.17 53.90
C GLN A 55 -20.46 -30.72 52.48
N THR A 56 -21.01 -31.94 52.36
CA THR A 56 -21.30 -32.60 51.09
C THR A 56 -22.36 -31.84 50.30
N GLY A 57 -23.38 -31.29 50.96
CA GLY A 57 -24.40 -30.44 50.33
C GLY A 57 -23.84 -29.12 49.78
N ASN A 58 -22.89 -28.50 50.48
CA ASN A 58 -22.22 -27.28 50.00
C ASN A 58 -21.30 -27.55 48.81
N VAL A 59 -20.54 -28.65 48.85
CA VAL A 59 -19.71 -29.11 47.72
C VAL A 59 -20.58 -29.41 46.50
N SER A 60 -21.72 -30.09 46.70
CA SER A 60 -22.66 -30.41 45.62
C SER A 60 -23.24 -29.15 44.98
N ARG A 61 -23.69 -28.17 45.77
CA ARG A 61 -24.13 -26.86 45.25
C ARG A 61 -23.02 -26.11 44.52
N GLY A 62 -21.78 -26.17 45.03
CA GLY A 62 -20.61 -25.59 44.37
C GLY A 62 -20.34 -26.22 43.00
N LEU A 63 -20.49 -27.54 42.89
CA LEU A 63 -20.36 -28.29 41.63
C LEU A 63 -21.50 -27.96 40.65
N GLU A 64 -22.75 -27.84 41.12
CA GLU A 64 -23.89 -27.43 40.29
C GLU A 64 -23.68 -26.02 39.71
N LEU A 65 -23.26 -25.06 40.54
CA LEU A 65 -22.92 -23.70 40.11
C LEU A 65 -21.76 -23.69 39.11
N ALA A 66 -20.73 -24.50 39.35
CA ALA A 66 -19.61 -24.65 38.42
C ALA A 66 -20.07 -25.22 37.08
N SER A 67 -20.93 -26.25 37.08
CA SER A 67 -21.51 -26.82 35.86
C SER A 67 -22.32 -25.80 35.08
N ALA A 68 -23.21 -25.06 35.75
CA ALA A 68 -24.00 -24.01 35.10
C ALA A 68 -23.13 -22.88 34.52
N THR A 69 -22.04 -22.53 35.21
CA THR A 69 -21.07 -21.54 34.74
C THR A 69 -20.31 -22.04 33.51
N VAL A 70 -19.93 -23.33 33.48
CA VAL A 70 -19.30 -23.96 32.33
C VAL A 70 -20.23 -23.93 31.11
N ASP A 71 -21.50 -24.30 31.28
CA ASP A 71 -22.48 -24.29 30.19
C ASP A 71 -22.68 -22.88 29.61
N GLN A 72 -22.81 -21.87 30.47
CA GLN A 72 -22.90 -20.46 30.04
C GLN A 72 -21.63 -19.99 29.32
N THR A 73 -20.45 -20.41 29.81
CA THR A 73 -19.17 -20.06 29.21
C THR A 73 -19.03 -20.68 27.82
N ILE A 74 -19.38 -21.96 27.65
CA ILE A 74 -19.39 -22.65 26.36
C ILE A 74 -20.33 -21.93 25.39
N ALA A 75 -21.57 -21.63 25.79
CA ALA A 75 -22.53 -20.92 24.96
C ALA A 75 -22.03 -19.52 24.55
N SER A 76 -21.34 -18.81 25.45
CA SER A 76 -20.73 -17.51 25.17
C SER A 76 -19.58 -17.62 24.16
N ILE A 77 -18.71 -18.61 24.32
CA ILE A 77 -17.59 -18.90 23.40
C ILE A 77 -18.13 -19.27 22.01
N GLU A 78 -19.16 -20.11 21.93
CA GLU A 78 -19.79 -20.49 20.66
C GLU A 78 -20.41 -19.28 19.96
N ARG A 79 -21.17 -18.46 20.68
CA ARG A 79 -21.77 -17.23 20.15
C ARG A 79 -20.70 -16.25 19.67
N THR A 80 -19.63 -16.08 20.44
CA THR A 80 -18.48 -15.24 20.07
C THR A 80 -17.79 -15.79 18.82
N GLY A 81 -17.58 -17.10 18.73
CA GLY A 81 -16.98 -17.76 17.57
C GLY A 81 -17.85 -17.63 16.31
N GLN A 82 -19.17 -17.73 16.44
CA GLN A 82 -20.11 -17.48 15.34
C GLN A 82 -20.05 -16.02 14.88
N LEU A 83 -20.11 -15.06 15.82
CA LEU A 83 -20.03 -13.64 15.51
C LEU A 83 -18.69 -13.29 14.83
N TYR A 84 -17.59 -13.87 15.30
CA TYR A 84 -16.26 -13.69 14.70
C TYR A 84 -16.21 -14.21 13.26
N ARG A 85 -16.77 -15.39 12.99
CA ARG A 85 -16.86 -15.94 11.62
C ARG A 85 -17.72 -15.07 10.71
N GLN A 86 -18.87 -14.62 11.17
CA GLN A 86 -19.75 -13.72 10.42
C GLN A 86 -19.04 -12.40 10.09
N THR A 87 -18.38 -11.80 11.09
CA THR A 87 -17.62 -10.55 10.93
C THR A 87 -16.47 -10.72 9.94
N THR A 88 -15.72 -11.82 10.05
CA THR A 88 -14.62 -12.14 9.11
C THR A 88 -15.14 -12.32 7.68
N SER A 89 -16.26 -13.03 7.51
CA SER A 89 -16.90 -13.20 6.21
C SER A 89 -17.36 -11.86 5.62
N ALA A 90 -18.00 -11.01 6.41
CA ALA A 90 -18.44 -9.69 5.99
C ALA A 90 -17.26 -8.79 5.59
N MET A 91 -16.19 -8.78 6.39
CA MET A 91 -14.95 -8.06 6.08
C MET A 91 -14.31 -8.53 4.79
N ASN A 92 -14.26 -9.85 4.55
CA ASN A 92 -13.76 -10.40 3.29
C ASN A 92 -14.62 -9.98 2.08
N SER A 93 -15.95 -9.97 2.22
CA SER A 93 -16.85 -9.48 1.17
C SER A 93 -16.66 -8.00 0.89
N ILE A 94 -16.53 -7.16 1.93
CA ILE A 94 -16.24 -5.72 1.78
C ILE A 94 -14.90 -5.52 1.08
N ARG A 95 -13.86 -6.27 1.48
CA ARG A 95 -12.54 -6.22 0.85
C ARG A 95 -12.60 -6.58 -0.63
N ALA A 96 -13.23 -7.70 -0.97
CA ALA A 96 -13.39 -8.15 -2.35
C ALA A 96 -14.19 -7.13 -3.20
N GLN A 97 -15.25 -6.55 -2.63
CA GLN A 97 -16.02 -5.51 -3.30
C GLN A 97 -15.18 -4.25 -3.50
N ALA A 98 -14.45 -3.79 -2.48
CA ALA A 98 -13.55 -2.65 -2.58
C ALA A 98 -12.46 -2.87 -3.64
N GLU A 99 -11.84 -4.06 -3.68
CA GLU A 99 -10.88 -4.46 -4.72
C GLU A 99 -11.50 -4.39 -6.12
N SER A 100 -12.72 -4.91 -6.30
CA SER A 100 -13.43 -4.87 -7.59
C SER A 100 -13.80 -3.45 -8.04
N GLN A 101 -14.08 -2.54 -7.10
CA GLN A 101 -14.54 -1.18 -7.39
C GLN A 101 -13.39 -0.15 -7.42
N ALA A 102 -12.21 -0.48 -6.88
CA ALA A 102 -11.10 0.46 -6.73
C ALA A 102 -10.69 1.13 -8.06
N GLY A 103 -10.72 0.38 -9.17
CA GLY A 103 -10.33 0.88 -10.49
C GLY A 103 -11.43 1.59 -11.29
N LEU A 104 -12.70 1.48 -10.89
CA LEU A 104 -13.82 2.02 -11.67
C LEU A 104 -13.81 3.55 -11.79
N PRO A 105 -13.59 4.32 -10.70
CA PRO A 105 -13.52 5.77 -10.79
C PRO A 105 -12.42 6.24 -11.74
N GLU A 106 -11.25 5.59 -11.70
CA GLU A 106 -10.13 5.85 -12.60
C GLU A 106 -10.52 5.57 -14.05
N TYR A 107 -11.06 4.38 -14.33
CA TYR A 107 -11.51 3.99 -15.66
C TYR A 107 -12.54 4.96 -16.25
N ILE A 108 -13.57 5.32 -15.48
CA ILE A 108 -14.63 6.25 -15.93
C ILE A 108 -14.03 7.63 -16.22
N TYR A 109 -13.16 8.13 -15.34
CA TYR A 109 -12.54 9.43 -15.52
C TYR A 109 -11.59 9.43 -16.73
N ASN A 110 -10.73 8.43 -16.86
CA ASN A 110 -9.84 8.27 -18.01
C ASN A 110 -10.60 8.17 -19.31
N ARG A 111 -11.74 7.47 -19.32
CA ARG A 111 -12.62 7.40 -20.49
C ARG A 111 -13.18 8.77 -20.87
N ARG A 112 -13.64 9.57 -19.90
CA ARG A 112 -14.17 10.94 -20.12
C ARG A 112 -13.11 11.94 -20.57
N ILE A 113 -11.87 11.77 -20.11
CA ILE A 113 -10.77 12.65 -20.46
C ILE A 113 -10.15 12.24 -21.80
N THR A 114 -9.95 10.94 -22.03
CA THR A 114 -9.49 10.41 -23.33
C THR A 114 -10.51 10.64 -24.44
N SER A 115 -11.82 10.64 -24.15
CA SER A 115 -12.83 10.95 -25.18
C SER A 115 -12.67 12.34 -25.79
N LYS A 116 -11.99 13.28 -25.11
CA LYS A 116 -11.66 14.61 -25.65
C LYS A 116 -10.54 14.59 -26.69
N LEU A 117 -9.75 13.52 -26.75
CA LEU A 117 -8.76 13.25 -27.80
C LEU A 117 -9.37 12.53 -29.01
N GLY A 118 -10.57 11.97 -28.86
CA GLY A 118 -11.23 11.18 -29.90
C GLY A 118 -10.80 9.72 -29.88
N ARG A 119 -10.76 9.09 -31.06
CA ARG A 119 -10.28 7.70 -31.22
C ARG A 119 -8.80 7.72 -31.60
N PRO A 120 -7.98 6.81 -31.03
CA PRO A 120 -6.60 6.70 -31.44
C PRO A 120 -6.52 6.21 -32.88
N ILE A 121 -5.61 6.81 -33.65
CA ILE A 121 -5.30 6.39 -35.03
C ILE A 121 -4.28 5.25 -35.06
N GLU A 122 -3.51 5.08 -33.98
CA GLU A 122 -2.54 4.00 -33.82
C GLU A 122 -2.33 3.72 -32.34
N THR A 123 -2.23 2.45 -31.96
CA THR A 123 -1.98 2.02 -30.59
C THR A 123 -0.85 1.00 -30.55
N VAL A 124 0.09 1.20 -29.62
CA VAL A 124 1.09 0.20 -29.25
C VAL A 124 0.83 -0.17 -27.80
N ASN A 125 0.52 -1.44 -27.55
CA ASN A 125 0.29 -1.93 -26.20
C ASN A 125 1.20 -3.13 -25.94
N THR A 126 2.09 -2.99 -24.96
CA THR A 126 3.09 -4.00 -24.58
C THR A 126 3.07 -4.18 -23.07
N GLU A 127 3.92 -5.06 -22.54
CA GLU A 127 4.06 -5.24 -21.10
C GLU A 127 4.63 -4.00 -20.42
N ARG A 128 5.50 -3.23 -21.09
CA ARG A 128 6.23 -2.10 -20.48
C ARG A 128 5.61 -0.73 -20.78
N ILE A 129 4.89 -0.59 -21.90
CA ILE A 129 4.31 0.69 -22.31
C ILE A 129 2.99 0.54 -23.08
N THR A 130 2.09 1.51 -22.90
CA THR A 130 0.97 1.77 -23.80
C THR A 130 1.15 3.14 -24.44
N LEU A 131 1.13 3.19 -25.77
CA LEU A 131 1.16 4.40 -26.58
C LEU A 131 -0.13 4.47 -27.38
N GLU A 132 -0.80 5.62 -27.36
CA GLU A 132 -1.98 5.87 -28.18
C GLU A 132 -1.82 7.20 -28.90
N LEU A 133 -1.78 7.13 -30.22
CA LEU A 133 -1.59 8.28 -31.10
C LEU A 133 -2.95 8.84 -31.54
N TYR A 134 -3.10 10.16 -31.48
CA TYR A 134 -4.32 10.87 -31.85
C TYR A 134 -3.98 12.01 -32.81
N LYS A 135 -4.89 12.30 -33.74
CA LYS A 135 -4.82 13.52 -34.56
C LYS A 135 -5.42 14.70 -33.80
N VAL A 136 -4.74 15.83 -33.82
CA VAL A 136 -5.20 17.07 -33.18
C VAL A 136 -5.37 18.16 -34.24
N ASN A 137 -6.60 18.62 -34.42
CA ASN A 137 -6.91 19.71 -35.34
C ASN A 137 -8.08 20.54 -34.78
N PRO A 138 -7.82 21.54 -33.92
CA PRO A 138 -8.86 22.42 -33.39
C PRO A 138 -9.30 23.50 -34.41
N GLY A 139 -8.83 23.47 -35.66
CA GLY A 139 -9.23 24.36 -36.75
C GLY A 139 -8.17 25.39 -37.16
N TYR A 140 -7.30 25.80 -36.23
CA TYR A 140 -6.30 26.87 -36.44
C TYR A 140 -4.84 26.39 -36.39
N TYR A 141 -4.61 25.11 -36.06
CA TYR A 141 -3.34 24.40 -36.24
C TYR A 141 -3.63 22.90 -36.47
N GLN A 142 -2.63 22.16 -36.97
CA GLN A 142 -2.66 20.70 -37.06
C GLN A 142 -1.55 20.11 -36.21
N GLY A 143 -1.70 18.86 -35.80
CA GLY A 143 -0.72 18.18 -34.98
C GLY A 143 -1.18 16.80 -34.54
N HIS A 144 -0.41 16.25 -33.63
CA HIS A 144 -0.61 14.92 -33.07
C HIS A 144 -0.44 14.96 -31.56
N ALA A 145 -1.24 14.16 -30.87
CA ALA A 145 -1.06 13.89 -29.45
C ALA A 145 -0.69 12.43 -29.25
N LEU A 146 0.35 12.16 -28.49
CA LEU A 146 0.72 10.81 -28.07
C LEU A 146 0.44 10.69 -26.57
N LYS A 147 -0.59 9.93 -26.22
CA LYS A 147 -0.87 9.57 -24.83
C LYS A 147 -0.04 8.34 -24.47
N ILE A 148 0.62 8.39 -23.32
CA ILE A 148 1.60 7.40 -22.91
C ILE A 148 1.28 6.95 -21.49
N LYS A 149 1.10 5.65 -21.29
CA LYS A 149 1.12 5.01 -19.98
C LYS A 149 2.41 4.20 -19.88
N LEU A 150 3.33 4.64 -19.03
CA LEU A 150 4.48 3.83 -18.64
C LEU A 150 3.97 2.76 -17.65
N LYS A 151 4.19 1.49 -17.99
CA LYS A 151 3.94 0.34 -17.08
C LYS A 151 5.24 -0.06 -16.38
N ASP A 152 6.37 0.18 -17.06
CA ASP A 152 7.72 0.12 -16.51
C ASP A 152 8.35 1.54 -16.57
N PRO A 153 8.86 2.11 -15.47
CA PRO A 153 9.54 3.42 -15.46
C PRO A 153 10.84 3.46 -16.27
N ASN A 154 11.35 2.32 -16.74
CA ASN A 154 12.48 2.22 -17.67
C ASN A 154 12.06 2.18 -19.15
N ALA A 155 10.76 2.16 -19.44
CA ALA A 155 10.24 2.20 -20.80
C ALA A 155 10.36 3.59 -21.47
N MET A 156 10.85 4.59 -20.74
CA MET A 156 11.23 5.89 -21.28
C MET A 156 12.65 6.24 -20.83
N THR A 157 13.43 6.83 -21.72
CA THR A 157 14.73 7.42 -21.38
C THR A 157 14.99 8.70 -22.17
N MET A 158 16.04 9.42 -21.81
CA MET A 158 16.58 10.51 -22.63
C MET A 158 18.01 10.18 -23.07
N VAL A 159 18.33 10.45 -24.33
CA VAL A 159 19.66 10.22 -24.90
C VAL A 159 20.25 11.48 -25.49
N LEU A 160 21.58 11.55 -25.53
CA LEU A 160 22.33 12.56 -26.27
C LEU A 160 22.45 12.16 -27.75
N GLY A 161 22.61 13.16 -28.61
CA GLY A 161 22.95 12.95 -30.01
C GLY A 161 24.24 12.14 -30.13
N ASN A 162 24.15 10.96 -30.74
CA ASN A 162 25.26 10.01 -30.84
C ASN A 162 25.97 9.69 -29.50
N GLY A 163 25.26 9.78 -28.37
CA GLY A 163 25.77 9.46 -27.04
C GLY A 163 26.77 10.46 -26.43
N GLN A 164 27.06 11.59 -27.09
CA GLN A 164 28.07 12.55 -26.62
C GLN A 164 27.57 13.99 -26.68
N PRO A 165 27.97 14.86 -25.73
CA PRO A 165 27.68 16.29 -25.81
C PRO A 165 28.32 16.91 -27.06
N GLY A 166 27.64 17.86 -27.70
CA GLY A 166 28.14 18.55 -28.90
C GLY A 166 27.83 17.84 -30.22
N LYS A 167 27.36 16.60 -30.18
CA LYS A 167 26.87 15.87 -31.36
C LYS A 167 25.36 15.96 -31.44
N ALA A 168 24.85 15.98 -32.66
CA ALA A 168 23.42 16.03 -32.95
C ALA A 168 23.08 15.02 -34.05
N ILE A 169 21.94 14.35 -33.88
CA ILE A 169 21.36 13.43 -34.87
C ILE A 169 19.86 13.72 -34.97
N THR A 170 19.20 13.22 -36.00
CA THR A 170 17.74 13.32 -36.07
C THR A 170 17.09 12.41 -35.02
N THR A 171 15.91 12.77 -34.51
CA THR A 171 15.15 11.91 -33.59
C THR A 171 14.85 10.54 -34.20
N LEU A 172 14.67 10.45 -35.53
CA LEU A 172 14.50 9.16 -36.21
C LEU A 172 15.76 8.29 -36.13
N GLN A 173 16.95 8.88 -36.31
CA GLN A 173 18.21 8.16 -36.11
C GLN A 173 18.37 7.72 -34.66
N ALA A 174 18.06 8.58 -33.68
CA ALA A 174 18.11 8.21 -32.27
C ALA A 174 17.17 7.01 -31.97
N VAL A 175 15.94 7.04 -32.48
CA VAL A 175 14.99 5.93 -32.35
C VAL A 175 15.55 4.64 -32.94
N ARG A 176 16.11 4.69 -34.16
CA ARG A 176 16.68 3.53 -34.84
C ARG A 176 17.91 2.97 -34.11
N ASN A 177 18.85 3.83 -33.73
CA ASN A 177 20.11 3.43 -33.09
C ASN A 177 19.88 2.74 -31.74
N HIS A 178 18.83 3.10 -31.02
CA HIS A 178 18.51 2.55 -29.71
C HIS A 178 17.41 1.48 -29.74
N GLY A 179 16.80 1.20 -30.89
CA GLY A 179 15.67 0.24 -30.98
C GLY A 179 14.41 0.71 -30.24
N ALA A 180 14.20 2.03 -30.14
CA ALA A 180 13.01 2.59 -29.52
C ALA A 180 11.77 2.41 -30.44
N VAL A 181 10.58 2.32 -29.84
CA VAL A 181 9.32 2.31 -30.61
C VAL A 181 8.84 3.70 -30.97
N ALA A 182 9.13 4.69 -30.13
CA ALA A 182 8.77 6.08 -30.38
C ALA A 182 9.86 7.02 -29.88
N GLY A 183 9.84 8.26 -30.35
CA GLY A 183 10.74 9.29 -29.86
C GLY A 183 10.30 10.70 -30.24
N ILE A 184 10.72 11.66 -29.43
CA ILE A 184 10.55 13.09 -29.68
C ILE A 184 11.86 13.85 -29.44
N ASN A 185 11.96 15.06 -30.00
CA ASN A 185 12.99 16.01 -29.57
C ASN A 185 12.77 16.40 -28.09
N ALA A 186 13.84 16.83 -27.42
CA ALA A 186 13.79 17.23 -26.01
C ALA A 186 14.10 18.73 -25.81
N GLY A 187 15.16 19.07 -25.08
CA GLY A 187 15.46 20.45 -24.69
C GLY A 187 16.04 21.30 -25.81
N GLY A 188 16.19 22.59 -25.52
CA GLY A 188 16.84 23.53 -26.43
C GLY A 188 18.33 23.25 -26.55
N TYR A 189 18.97 23.95 -27.48
CA TYR A 189 20.39 23.82 -27.74
C TYR A 189 21.02 25.16 -28.13
N ALA A 190 22.35 25.19 -28.11
CA ALA A 190 23.15 26.25 -28.70
C ALA A 190 24.22 25.63 -29.61
N ASP A 191 24.46 26.27 -30.75
CA ASP A 191 25.56 25.91 -31.65
C ASP A 191 26.84 26.64 -31.20
N GLY A 192 27.97 25.94 -31.16
CA GLY A 192 29.25 26.47 -30.70
C GLY A 192 30.35 25.40 -30.70
N ASN A 193 31.62 25.81 -30.74
CA ASN A 193 32.79 24.90 -30.74
C ASN A 193 32.71 23.75 -31.77
N GLY A 194 32.12 24.02 -32.95
CA GLY A 194 31.97 23.04 -34.02
C GLY A 194 30.88 21.98 -33.76
N GLY A 195 30.01 22.18 -32.78
CA GLY A 195 28.96 21.25 -32.40
C GLY A 195 27.67 21.92 -31.94
N ARG A 196 26.69 21.07 -31.60
CA ARG A 196 25.39 21.46 -31.08
C ARG A 196 25.24 20.93 -29.67
N HIS A 197 25.10 21.82 -28.69
CA HIS A 197 25.17 21.48 -27.27
C HIS A 197 23.82 21.70 -26.57
N PRO A 198 23.39 20.80 -25.66
CA PRO A 198 22.18 21.00 -24.88
C PRO A 198 22.22 22.32 -24.09
N LEU A 199 21.08 23.00 -24.02
CA LEU A 199 20.96 24.29 -23.34
C LEU A 199 20.77 24.10 -21.83
N SER A 200 21.54 24.86 -21.04
CA SER A 200 21.41 24.92 -19.57
C SER A 200 21.40 23.54 -18.91
N THR A 201 20.74 23.37 -17.77
CA THR A 201 20.73 22.11 -17.00
C THR A 201 20.19 20.95 -17.83
N THR A 202 21.05 19.98 -18.15
CA THR A 202 20.70 18.71 -18.79
C THR A 202 21.20 17.58 -17.90
N PHE A 203 20.30 16.68 -17.53
CA PHE A 203 20.58 15.57 -16.63
C PHE A 203 20.31 14.25 -17.35
N ILE A 204 21.27 13.33 -17.38
CA ILE A 204 21.14 12.02 -18.02
C ILE A 204 21.92 11.00 -17.19
N ASN A 205 21.33 9.83 -16.95
CA ASN A 205 21.96 8.68 -16.29
C ASN A 205 22.64 9.05 -14.95
N GLY A 206 21.95 9.82 -14.11
CA GLY A 206 22.46 10.19 -12.78
C GLY A 206 23.49 11.32 -12.78
N SER A 207 23.73 11.99 -13.91
CA SER A 207 24.76 13.02 -14.03
C SER A 207 24.29 14.30 -14.73
N TYR A 208 24.84 15.44 -14.30
CA TYR A 208 24.66 16.75 -14.93
C TYR A 208 25.62 16.90 -16.12
N VAL A 209 25.11 16.66 -17.33
CA VAL A 209 25.90 16.67 -18.58
C VAL A 209 26.51 18.04 -18.87
N THR A 210 25.76 19.11 -18.55
CA THR A 210 26.13 20.51 -18.80
C THR A 210 26.39 21.29 -17.51
N GLY A 211 26.45 20.58 -16.38
CA GLY A 211 26.40 21.18 -15.05
C GLY A 211 25.00 21.62 -14.63
N PHE A 212 24.86 21.99 -13.36
CA PHE A 212 23.64 22.65 -12.87
C PHE A 212 23.75 24.16 -13.09
N GLN A 213 22.68 24.75 -13.62
CA GLN A 213 22.50 26.19 -13.70
C GLN A 213 21.15 26.54 -13.06
N PRO A 214 21.10 27.49 -12.11
CA PRO A 214 19.84 28.03 -11.62
C PRO A 214 18.97 28.51 -12.78
N SER A 215 17.66 28.27 -12.72
CA SER A 215 16.73 28.73 -13.73
C SER A 215 16.79 30.24 -13.86
N PHE A 216 17.33 30.70 -15.00
CA PHE A 216 17.38 32.11 -15.37
C PHE A 216 16.44 32.38 -16.54
N LYS A 217 16.01 33.64 -16.67
CA LYS A 217 14.95 34.05 -17.62
C LYS A 217 13.70 33.18 -17.42
N ASP A 218 13.28 32.48 -18.47
CA ASP A 218 12.07 31.65 -18.51
C ASP A 218 12.37 30.16 -18.58
N LEU A 219 13.66 29.77 -18.46
CA LEU A 219 14.11 28.39 -18.56
C LEU A 219 13.56 27.55 -17.42
N ALA A 220 13.00 26.41 -17.78
CA ALA A 220 12.49 25.40 -16.88
C ALA A 220 13.06 24.04 -17.27
N PHE A 221 13.51 23.31 -16.27
CA PHE A 221 13.89 21.92 -16.43
C PHE A 221 12.61 21.07 -16.53
N VAL A 222 12.65 20.03 -17.36
CA VAL A 222 11.61 19.01 -17.47
C VAL A 222 12.23 17.65 -17.74
N GLY A 223 11.74 16.64 -17.03
CA GLY A 223 12.26 15.29 -17.10
C GLY A 223 11.41 14.31 -16.31
N LEU A 224 11.91 13.08 -16.15
CA LEU A 224 11.31 12.11 -15.25
C LEU A 224 12.24 11.88 -14.05
N ASN A 225 11.64 11.62 -12.90
CA ASN A 225 12.36 11.14 -11.73
C ASN A 225 12.55 9.61 -11.75
N GLU A 226 13.23 9.07 -10.74
CA GLU A 226 13.46 7.63 -10.59
C GLU A 226 12.17 6.80 -10.53
N ASP A 227 11.07 7.37 -10.01
CA ASP A 227 9.74 6.73 -9.93
C ASP A 227 8.98 6.76 -11.27
N GLY A 228 9.55 7.34 -12.32
CA GLY A 228 8.89 7.50 -13.62
C GLY A 228 7.86 8.63 -13.67
N LYS A 229 7.86 9.54 -12.69
CA LYS A 229 6.95 10.70 -12.63
C LYS A 229 7.56 11.90 -13.34
N LEU A 230 6.72 12.62 -14.09
CA LEU A 230 7.13 13.87 -14.73
C LEU A 230 7.45 14.92 -13.66
N ILE A 231 8.68 15.41 -13.67
CA ILE A 231 9.14 16.51 -12.84
C ILE A 231 9.51 17.68 -13.74
N GLY A 232 9.26 18.89 -13.24
CA GLY A 232 9.68 20.08 -13.96
C GLY A 232 9.31 21.37 -13.25
N GLY A 233 9.99 22.43 -13.66
CA GLY A 233 9.83 23.75 -13.06
C GLY A 233 11.10 24.58 -13.11
N LYS A 234 11.05 25.68 -12.36
CA LYS A 234 12.20 26.56 -12.15
C LYS A 234 12.88 26.17 -10.85
N PHE A 235 14.20 25.99 -10.89
CA PHE A 235 15.01 25.55 -9.75
C PHE A 235 16.09 26.60 -9.45
N LYS A 236 16.22 27.02 -8.19
CA LYS A 236 17.19 28.03 -7.77
C LYS A 236 18.53 27.43 -7.35
N SER A 237 18.52 26.19 -6.86
CA SER A 237 19.71 25.47 -6.45
C SER A 237 19.68 24.02 -6.93
N ARG A 238 20.87 23.42 -6.98
CA ARG A 238 21.05 22.01 -7.32
C ARG A 238 20.23 21.12 -6.37
N ASP A 239 20.28 21.41 -5.06
CA ASP A 239 19.58 20.66 -4.03
C ASP A 239 18.05 20.65 -4.19
N GLU A 240 17.45 21.71 -4.76
CA GLU A 240 16.02 21.70 -5.09
C GLU A 240 15.68 20.67 -6.17
N LEU A 241 16.51 20.56 -7.21
CA LEU A 241 16.32 19.57 -8.27
C LEU A 241 16.69 18.16 -7.78
N ASP A 242 17.81 17.99 -7.10
CA ASP A 242 18.27 16.69 -6.59
C ASP A 242 17.28 16.06 -5.60
N ARG A 243 16.56 16.86 -4.81
CA ARG A 243 15.45 16.38 -3.94
C ARG A 243 14.32 15.70 -4.71
N LEU A 244 14.14 16.02 -5.99
CA LEU A 244 13.15 15.37 -6.84
C LEU A 244 13.67 14.06 -7.46
N LYS A 245 14.93 13.68 -7.20
CA LYS A 245 15.58 12.47 -7.72
C LYS A 245 15.46 12.35 -9.25
N PRO A 246 15.96 13.34 -10.01
CA PRO A 246 15.86 13.31 -11.47
C PRO A 246 16.58 12.06 -12.00
N LYS A 247 15.95 11.36 -12.94
CA LYS A 247 16.58 10.26 -13.68
C LYS A 247 17.20 10.76 -14.97
N TYR A 248 16.44 11.60 -15.67
CA TYR A 248 16.88 12.34 -16.85
C TYR A 248 15.96 13.54 -17.09
N GLY A 249 16.46 14.56 -17.79
CA GLY A 249 15.66 15.70 -18.23
C GLY A 249 16.48 16.78 -18.92
N ALA A 250 15.78 17.66 -19.61
CA ALA A 250 16.36 18.74 -20.39
C ALA A 250 15.70 20.07 -20.03
N THR A 251 16.28 21.18 -20.50
CA THR A 251 15.78 22.51 -20.19
C THR A 251 15.26 23.20 -21.45
N PHE A 252 14.09 23.82 -21.33
CA PHE A 252 13.56 24.74 -22.34
C PHE A 252 12.56 25.73 -21.75
N VAL A 253 11.88 26.49 -22.61
CA VAL A 253 10.98 27.59 -22.24
C VAL A 253 9.63 27.46 -22.97
N PRO A 254 8.53 27.95 -22.39
CA PRO A 254 8.27 28.17 -20.96
C PRO A 254 7.55 26.96 -20.33
N VAL A 255 7.31 27.02 -19.02
CA VAL A 255 6.25 26.20 -18.39
C VAL A 255 4.91 26.70 -18.91
N LEU A 256 4.00 25.79 -19.31
CA LEU A 256 2.68 26.13 -19.87
C LEU A 256 1.55 25.89 -18.87
N MET A 257 1.63 24.82 -18.08
CA MET A 257 0.63 24.50 -17.06
C MET A 257 1.34 24.11 -15.78
N LYS A 258 0.80 24.51 -14.63
CA LYS A 258 1.22 24.03 -13.32
C LYS A 258 0.00 23.80 -12.43
N ASN A 259 -0.09 22.64 -11.79
CA ASN A 259 -1.19 22.25 -10.92
C ASN A 259 -2.59 22.38 -11.57
N GLY A 260 -2.69 22.18 -12.88
CA GLY A 260 -3.92 22.32 -13.67
C GLY A 260 -4.28 23.76 -14.05
N VAL A 261 -3.42 24.73 -13.76
CA VAL A 261 -3.64 26.15 -14.05
C VAL A 261 -2.64 26.64 -15.10
N LYS A 262 -3.11 27.50 -16.01
CA LYS A 262 -2.25 28.16 -17.02
C LYS A 262 -1.23 29.07 -16.34
N THR A 263 0.03 28.95 -16.71
CA THR A 263 1.09 29.87 -16.28
C THR A 263 1.13 31.12 -17.17
N PRO A 264 1.63 32.27 -16.69
CA PRO A 264 1.86 33.42 -17.56
C PRO A 264 2.88 33.09 -18.66
N ILE A 265 2.50 33.29 -19.92
CA ILE A 265 3.44 33.20 -21.05
C ILE A 265 4.32 34.46 -21.04
N PRO A 266 5.67 34.33 -21.04
CA PRO A 266 6.55 35.49 -21.06
C PRO A 266 6.37 36.30 -22.35
N ALA A 267 6.47 37.63 -22.24
CA ALA A 267 6.14 38.56 -23.33
C ALA A 267 6.88 38.26 -24.63
N LYS A 268 8.18 37.95 -24.55
CA LYS A 268 9.02 37.57 -25.71
C LYS A 268 8.40 36.45 -26.53
N TRP A 269 7.90 35.40 -25.87
CA TRP A 269 7.38 34.19 -26.52
C TRP A 269 5.94 34.32 -27.01
N LYS A 270 5.30 35.48 -26.80
CA LYS A 270 3.97 35.75 -27.38
C LYS A 270 4.05 36.19 -28.83
N THR A 271 5.15 36.85 -29.22
CA THR A 271 5.27 37.50 -30.52
C THR A 271 6.39 36.92 -31.39
N ASP A 272 7.44 36.34 -30.79
CA ASP A 272 8.63 35.90 -31.51
C ASP A 272 9.07 34.46 -31.13
N PRO A 273 8.73 33.46 -31.96
CA PRO A 273 7.69 33.49 -32.99
C PRO A 273 6.28 33.39 -32.36
N THR A 274 5.33 34.14 -32.92
CA THR A 274 3.91 34.11 -32.48
C THR A 274 3.30 32.72 -32.66
N ARG A 275 3.41 32.16 -33.87
CA ARG A 275 3.00 30.78 -34.19
C ARG A 275 4.22 29.98 -34.64
N ALA A 276 4.37 28.76 -34.14
CA ALA A 276 5.40 27.85 -34.62
C ALA A 276 4.94 26.38 -34.47
N PRO A 277 5.60 25.42 -35.13
CA PRO A 277 5.64 24.05 -34.64
C PRO A 277 6.14 24.01 -33.19
N ARG A 278 5.52 23.18 -32.37
CA ARG A 278 5.81 23.08 -30.93
C ARG A 278 5.79 21.63 -30.52
N THR A 279 6.65 21.28 -29.58
CA THR A 279 6.62 20.01 -28.86
C THR A 279 6.34 20.31 -27.40
N VAL A 280 5.36 19.65 -26.81
CA VAL A 280 5.00 19.81 -25.40
C VAL A 280 4.94 18.44 -24.76
N ILE A 281 5.43 18.34 -23.52
CA ILE A 281 5.24 17.18 -22.67
C ILE A 281 4.48 17.62 -21.42
N GLY A 282 3.50 16.83 -21.00
CA GLY A 282 2.71 17.11 -19.80
C GLY A 282 2.32 15.88 -19.02
N ASN A 283 2.09 16.09 -17.72
CA ASN A 283 1.51 15.11 -16.83
C ASN A 283 0.00 15.08 -17.09
N TYR A 284 -0.40 14.00 -17.74
CA TYR A 284 -1.78 13.60 -17.88
C TYR A 284 -2.19 12.79 -16.65
N LYS A 285 -3.48 12.54 -16.49
CA LYS A 285 -3.95 11.89 -15.28
C LYS A 285 -3.43 10.43 -15.15
N ASP A 286 -3.39 9.95 -13.91
CA ASP A 286 -2.96 8.60 -13.52
C ASP A 286 -1.51 8.33 -13.91
N ASP A 287 -0.67 9.35 -13.67
CA ASP A 287 0.75 9.37 -14.00
C ASP A 287 1.04 9.03 -15.48
N GLN A 288 0.06 9.28 -16.35
CA GLN A 288 0.26 9.20 -17.80
C GLN A 288 0.99 10.44 -18.30
N LEU A 289 1.69 10.31 -19.41
CA LEU A 289 2.26 11.45 -20.12
C LEU A 289 1.39 11.76 -21.33
N LEU A 290 1.26 13.04 -21.63
CA LEU A 290 0.73 13.52 -22.89
C LEU A 290 1.81 14.31 -23.61
N ILE A 291 2.17 13.85 -24.79
CA ILE A 291 2.97 14.61 -25.74
C ILE A 291 2.03 15.26 -26.73
N LEU A 292 2.24 16.54 -27.02
CA LEU A 292 1.56 17.25 -28.09
C LEU A 292 2.61 17.82 -29.04
N VAL A 293 2.55 17.44 -30.31
CA VAL A 293 3.41 17.97 -31.36
C VAL A 293 2.55 18.67 -32.40
N THR A 294 2.71 19.98 -32.54
CA THR A 294 2.00 20.76 -33.56
C THR A 294 2.88 20.98 -34.77
N GLU A 295 2.26 20.90 -35.94
CA GLU A 295 2.89 21.10 -37.23
C GLU A 295 2.84 22.57 -37.65
N GLY A 296 3.73 22.94 -38.55
CA GLY A 296 3.77 24.24 -39.21
C GLY A 296 4.59 24.12 -40.48
N TYR A 297 4.39 25.02 -41.44
CA TYR A 297 5.14 25.05 -42.69
C TYR A 297 6.42 25.90 -42.61
N ASN A 298 6.61 26.67 -41.53
CA ASN A 298 7.85 27.39 -41.21
C ASN A 298 7.92 27.75 -39.72
N GLU A 299 9.06 28.29 -39.28
CA GLU A 299 9.30 28.80 -37.92
C GLU A 299 9.29 30.34 -37.82
N THR A 300 8.93 31.05 -38.89
CA THR A 300 8.99 32.53 -38.96
C THR A 300 7.83 33.24 -38.26
N GLY A 301 7.00 32.53 -37.49
CA GLY A 301 5.91 33.14 -36.72
C GLY A 301 4.50 33.01 -37.32
N ASN A 302 4.36 32.50 -38.55
CA ASN A 302 3.09 32.55 -39.30
C ASN A 302 2.35 31.21 -39.40
N SER A 303 2.90 30.13 -38.86
CA SER A 303 2.33 28.78 -38.98
C SER A 303 2.46 27.97 -37.69
N GLY A 304 1.59 26.98 -37.50
CA GLY A 304 1.54 26.16 -36.29
C GLY A 304 0.73 26.78 -35.16
N ALA A 305 1.11 26.56 -33.91
CA ALA A 305 0.31 26.92 -32.74
C ALA A 305 0.93 28.08 -31.93
N THR A 306 0.09 28.87 -31.27
CA THR A 306 0.52 29.80 -30.23
C THR A 306 0.60 29.06 -28.92
N LEU A 307 1.40 29.56 -27.97
CA LEU A 307 1.47 28.98 -26.64
C LEU A 307 0.11 29.08 -25.90
N GLN A 308 -0.67 30.14 -26.14
CA GLN A 308 -2.00 30.35 -25.57
C GLN A 308 -3.01 29.29 -26.05
N GLU A 309 -2.96 28.97 -27.34
CA GLU A 309 -3.78 27.91 -27.93
C GLU A 309 -3.41 26.54 -27.35
N LEU A 310 -2.13 26.27 -27.14
CA LEU A 310 -1.66 25.05 -26.48
C LEU A 310 -2.14 25.00 -25.02
N GLN A 311 -1.99 26.08 -24.26
CA GLN A 311 -2.52 26.17 -22.89
C GLN A 311 -4.03 25.88 -22.82
N ARG A 312 -4.82 26.47 -23.72
CA ARG A 312 -6.26 26.21 -23.80
C ARG A 312 -6.53 24.74 -24.11
N LYS A 313 -5.79 24.14 -25.04
CA LYS A 313 -5.96 22.72 -25.37
C LYS A 313 -5.57 21.81 -24.20
N LEU A 314 -4.45 22.07 -23.53
CA LEU A 314 -3.97 21.30 -22.38
C LEU A 314 -4.95 21.36 -21.21
N GLU A 315 -5.47 22.55 -20.89
CA GLU A 315 -6.50 22.74 -19.88
C GLU A 315 -7.80 21.97 -20.23
N GLN A 316 -8.27 22.08 -21.47
CA GLN A 316 -9.44 21.33 -21.94
C GLN A 316 -9.25 19.82 -21.79
N LEU A 317 -8.04 19.33 -22.06
CA LEU A 317 -7.68 17.92 -21.89
C LEU A 317 -7.46 17.53 -20.42
N GLY A 318 -7.41 18.48 -19.48
CA GLY A 318 -7.23 18.20 -18.05
C GLY A 318 -5.79 17.90 -17.65
N VAL A 319 -4.82 18.33 -18.46
CA VAL A 319 -3.38 18.21 -18.16
C VAL A 319 -3.05 19.04 -16.92
N LYS A 320 -2.29 18.46 -15.98
CA LYS A 320 -1.95 19.12 -14.71
C LYS A 320 -0.72 20.00 -14.84
N ASP A 321 0.40 19.39 -15.20
CA ASP A 321 1.66 20.07 -15.44
C ASP A 321 2.02 19.92 -16.91
N ALA A 322 2.52 20.98 -17.55
CA ALA A 322 2.95 20.92 -18.94
C ALA A 322 4.12 21.86 -19.20
N TYR A 323 5.08 21.37 -19.96
CA TYR A 323 6.33 22.05 -20.25
C TYR A 323 6.54 22.07 -21.76
N ASN A 324 6.84 23.25 -22.28
CA ASN A 324 7.22 23.37 -23.67
C ASN A 324 8.65 22.83 -23.85
N LEU A 325 8.85 22.05 -24.91
CA LEU A 325 10.13 21.53 -25.37
C LEU A 325 10.57 22.33 -26.60
N ASP A 326 11.76 22.01 -27.13
CA ASP A 326 12.25 22.71 -28.31
C ASP A 326 11.27 22.60 -29.49
N GLY A 327 11.13 23.69 -30.23
CA GLY A 327 10.08 23.88 -31.24
C GLY A 327 10.63 24.08 -32.64
N GLY A 328 9.82 24.68 -33.52
CA GLY A 328 10.25 25.00 -34.89
C GLY A 328 10.70 23.77 -35.66
N GLY A 329 11.80 23.87 -36.38
CA GLY A 329 12.37 22.74 -37.13
C GLY A 329 12.80 21.54 -36.27
N SER A 330 12.96 21.72 -34.96
CA SER A 330 13.28 20.63 -34.02
C SER A 330 12.09 19.75 -33.71
N SER A 331 10.85 20.25 -33.87
CA SER A 331 9.64 19.51 -33.50
C SER A 331 9.51 18.22 -34.31
N SER A 332 9.64 17.09 -33.62
CA SER A 332 9.64 15.77 -34.23
C SER A 332 8.93 14.75 -33.34
N LEU A 333 8.10 13.92 -33.97
CA LEU A 333 7.43 12.77 -33.38
C LEU A 333 7.65 11.56 -34.28
N ILE A 334 8.29 10.55 -33.72
CA ILE A 334 8.57 9.28 -34.38
C ILE A 334 7.75 8.20 -33.67
N LEU A 335 7.12 7.33 -34.44
CA LEU A 335 6.42 6.14 -33.93
C LEU A 335 6.62 5.00 -34.94
N ASN A 336 6.93 3.80 -34.47
CA ASN A 336 7.13 2.60 -35.29
C ASN A 336 8.05 2.86 -36.51
N GLY A 337 9.18 3.55 -36.27
CA GLY A 337 10.22 3.77 -37.29
C GLY A 337 9.88 4.79 -38.39
N ARG A 338 8.73 5.49 -38.29
CA ARG A 338 8.31 6.53 -39.23
C ARG A 338 8.13 7.89 -38.54
N VAL A 339 8.32 8.96 -39.30
CA VAL A 339 7.97 10.31 -38.88
C VAL A 339 6.46 10.45 -38.91
N VAL A 340 5.87 10.92 -37.82
CA VAL A 340 4.42 11.07 -37.66
C VAL A 340 3.99 12.48 -38.05
N ASN A 341 4.70 13.49 -37.57
CA ASN A 341 4.40 14.88 -37.89
C ASN A 341 5.11 15.31 -39.19
N ARG A 342 4.64 16.40 -39.80
CA ARG A 342 5.36 17.10 -40.87
C ARG A 342 6.42 18.05 -40.27
N PRO A 343 7.74 17.81 -40.49
CA PRO A 343 8.79 18.74 -40.06
C PRO A 343 8.70 20.06 -40.83
N SER A 344 8.86 21.21 -40.16
CA SER A 344 8.74 22.52 -40.81
C SER A 344 9.85 22.83 -41.81
N ASP A 345 11.04 22.27 -41.59
CA ASP A 345 12.21 22.49 -42.46
C ASP A 345 12.18 21.59 -43.72
N GLY A 346 11.07 20.87 -43.96
CA GLY A 346 10.95 19.84 -44.99
C GLY A 346 11.65 18.51 -44.64
N GLN A 347 12.58 18.53 -43.70
CA GLN A 347 13.31 17.37 -43.19
C GLN A 347 13.49 17.46 -41.66
N LEU A 348 13.86 16.35 -41.03
CA LEU A 348 14.15 16.33 -39.60
C LEU A 348 15.45 17.08 -39.30
N ARG A 349 15.38 18.05 -38.39
CA ARG A 349 16.56 18.76 -37.88
C ARG A 349 17.35 17.86 -36.92
N PRO A 350 18.68 17.74 -37.08
CA PRO A 350 19.51 17.10 -36.06
C PRO A 350 19.49 17.90 -34.76
N VAL A 351 19.22 17.27 -33.62
CA VAL A 351 19.20 17.92 -32.29
C VAL A 351 20.04 17.11 -31.30
N PRO A 352 20.48 17.69 -30.18
CA PRO A 352 21.43 17.01 -29.30
C PRO A 352 20.76 16.17 -28.20
N THR A 353 19.44 16.27 -28.02
CA THR A 353 18.71 15.54 -26.97
C THR A 353 17.39 14.98 -27.49
N HIS A 354 17.06 13.75 -27.09
CA HIS A 354 15.87 13.04 -27.52
C HIS A 354 15.24 12.28 -26.34
N PHE A 355 13.92 12.36 -26.18
CA PHE A 355 13.18 11.41 -25.35
C PHE A 355 12.78 10.21 -26.20
N LEU A 356 13.10 9.00 -25.72
CA LEU A 356 12.84 7.74 -26.40
C LEU A 356 11.95 6.84 -25.56
N PHE A 357 11.15 6.02 -26.24
CA PHE A 357 10.17 5.12 -25.62
C PHE A 357 10.37 3.69 -26.12
N PHE A 358 10.29 2.70 -25.23
CA PHE A 358 10.64 1.30 -25.47
C PHE A 358 9.48 0.36 -25.15
N LYS A 359 9.36 -0.70 -25.95
CA LYS A 359 8.38 -1.79 -25.77
C LYS A 359 8.77 -2.70 -24.62
#